data_AF-A0A2T4BV51-F1
#
_entry.id   AF-A0A2T4BV51-F1
#
_cell.length_a   1.000
_cell.length_b   1.000
_cell.length_c   1.000
_cell.angle_alpha   90.00
_cell.angle_beta   90.00
_cell.angle_gamma   90.00
#
_symmetry.space_group_name_H-M   'P 1'
#
loop_
_entity.id
_entity.type
_entity.pdbx_description
1 polymer ?
#
loop_
_entity_poly.entity_id
_entity_poly.type
_entity_poly.pdbx_seq_one_letter_code
_entity_poly.pdbx_strand_id
1 'polypeptide(L)'
;MPNRLSGSFKTALVVAVGEFCGTFMFLLLSFMGAQTALNSSGGTLDAPTLLYIASSFGTALAVNVWVFYRVTGGMFNPAVTLGLVLVGAVKPLRALYIFPSQLIAAIAAAAVTDGLLPGPLGVTNGLGSGTSVVQGLFIEMFLTAQLVLTVYFLAVEKHRATFLAPVGIGVSVFIAHMAGTNFTGTGINPVRSLGPAIVTGRFNGYHWIYWLGPVLGALLSFGVYSLLKVLEYQVANPGQDAGDPEEANEEAIAAAEMGTEGLAMFRSRSRSGSAPGGVGLRKDSALRRGSAPEGGRPVSAAEAV
;
A
#
# COMPACT_ATOMS: atom_id res chain seq x y z
N MET A 1 -18.59 20.47 23.05
CA MET A 1 -18.15 21.71 22.36
C MET A 1 -18.87 21.84 21.02
N PRO A 2 -19.51 22.98 20.70
CA PRO A 2 -20.18 23.16 19.41
C PRO A 2 -19.15 23.23 18.27
N ASN A 3 -19.39 22.44 17.23
CA ASN A 3 -18.41 22.09 16.22
C ASN A 3 -18.27 23.20 15.15
N ARG A 4 -17.51 24.27 15.45
CA ARG A 4 -17.40 25.52 14.65
C ARG A 4 -16.71 25.40 13.28
N LEU A 5 -16.18 24.24 12.92
CA LEU A 5 -15.46 24.05 11.65
C LEU A 5 -16.37 23.41 10.58
N SER A 6 -16.26 23.87 9.33
CA SER A 6 -16.98 23.26 8.20
C SER A 6 -16.52 21.81 7.96
N GLY A 7 -17.41 20.96 7.42
CA GLY A 7 -17.10 19.55 7.15
C GLY A 7 -15.87 19.37 6.27
N SER A 8 -15.78 20.14 5.18
CA SER A 8 -14.65 20.11 4.24
C SER A 8 -13.31 20.48 4.89
N PHE A 9 -13.32 21.47 5.79
CA PHE A 9 -12.10 21.87 6.50
C PHE A 9 -11.63 20.77 7.46
N LYS A 10 -12.54 20.12 8.20
CA LYS A 10 -12.20 18.98 9.06
C LYS A 10 -11.59 17.84 8.25
N THR A 11 -12.15 17.51 7.09
CA THR A 11 -11.59 16.47 6.22
C THR A 11 -10.19 16.83 5.74
N ALA A 12 -9.96 18.05 5.29
CA ALA A 12 -8.63 18.50 4.88
C ALA A 12 -7.63 18.41 6.04
N LEU A 13 -8.04 18.79 7.25
CA LEU A 13 -7.20 18.70 8.45
C LEU A 13 -6.88 17.25 8.81
N VAL A 14 -7.87 16.34 8.78
CA VAL A 14 -7.64 14.90 9.02
C VAL A 14 -6.63 14.32 8.04
N VAL A 15 -6.74 14.66 6.75
CA VAL A 15 -5.79 14.20 5.74
C VAL A 15 -4.40 14.79 5.97
N ALA A 16 -4.31 16.09 6.21
CA ALA A 16 -3.03 16.76 6.45
C ALA A 16 -2.30 16.21 7.69
N VAL A 17 -3.03 16.03 8.80
CA VAL A 17 -2.48 15.47 10.05
C VAL A 17 -2.13 14.00 9.89
N GLY A 18 -2.99 13.19 9.27
CA GLY A 18 -2.71 11.77 9.08
C GLY A 18 -1.52 11.51 8.16
N GLU A 19 -1.39 12.26 7.07
CA GLU A 19 -0.22 12.18 6.18
C GLU A 19 1.04 12.69 6.87
N PHE A 20 0.95 13.74 7.70
CA PHE A 20 2.09 14.19 8.49
C PHE A 20 2.54 13.11 9.49
N CYS A 21 1.63 12.65 10.36
CA CYS A 21 1.96 11.68 11.41
C CYS A 21 2.47 10.36 10.82
N GLY A 22 1.81 9.84 9.79
CA GLY A 22 2.21 8.58 9.19
C GLY A 22 3.51 8.68 8.40
N THR A 23 3.75 9.77 7.65
CA THR A 23 5.04 9.98 6.97
C THR A 23 6.16 10.17 7.99
N PHE A 24 5.90 10.91 9.07
CA PHE A 24 6.86 11.14 10.15
C PHE A 24 7.25 9.82 10.81
N MET A 25 6.27 9.02 11.24
CA MET A 25 6.54 7.74 11.90
C MET A 25 7.19 6.71 10.95
N PHE A 26 6.74 6.64 9.70
CA PHE A 26 7.38 5.79 8.68
C PHE A 26 8.85 6.16 8.51
N LEU A 27 9.15 7.42 8.21
CA LEU A 27 10.51 7.84 7.92
C LEU A 27 11.39 7.88 9.17
N LEU A 28 10.86 8.24 10.34
CA LEU A 28 11.62 8.22 11.60
C LEU A 28 12.12 6.81 11.89
N LEU A 29 11.24 5.80 11.88
CA LEU A 29 11.61 4.42 12.16
C LEU A 29 12.57 3.87 11.10
N SER A 30 12.35 4.22 9.83
CA SER A 30 13.23 3.82 8.73
C SER A 30 14.62 4.43 8.84
N PHE A 31 14.70 5.73 9.14
CA PHE A 31 15.97 6.45 9.30
C PHE A 31 16.72 5.99 10.54
N MET A 32 16.06 5.78 11.67
CA MET A 32 16.69 5.22 12.87
C MET A 32 17.24 3.82 12.61
N GLY A 33 16.49 2.97 11.92
CA GLY A 33 16.93 1.62 11.54
C GLY A 33 18.13 1.64 10.58
N ALA A 34 18.09 2.51 9.57
CA ALA A 34 19.20 2.67 8.65
C ALA A 34 20.46 3.25 9.31
N GLN A 35 20.31 4.26 10.18
CA GLN A 35 21.42 4.81 10.95
C GLN A 35 22.02 3.76 11.89
N THR A 36 21.18 2.93 12.52
CA THR A 36 21.65 1.82 13.36
C THR A 36 22.50 0.85 12.56
N ALA A 37 22.01 0.43 11.39
CA ALA A 37 22.74 -0.48 10.50
C ALA A 37 24.10 0.11 10.08
N LEU A 38 24.12 1.38 9.65
CA LEU A 38 25.35 2.09 9.24
C LEU A 38 26.34 2.26 10.41
N ASN A 39 25.85 2.62 11.59
CA ASN A 39 26.71 2.76 12.78
C ASN A 39 27.32 1.40 13.18
N SER A 40 26.56 0.31 13.09
CA SER A 40 27.02 -1.04 13.41
C SER A 40 28.02 -1.59 12.38
N SER A 41 27.91 -1.21 11.11
CA SER A 41 28.78 -1.68 10.03
C SER A 41 29.99 -0.78 9.74
N GLY A 42 30.14 0.31 10.49
CA GLY A 42 31.14 1.35 10.19
C GLY A 42 30.91 2.04 8.85
N GLY A 43 29.66 2.08 8.38
CA GLY A 43 29.27 2.65 7.08
C GLY A 43 29.38 1.69 5.90
N THR A 44 29.75 0.42 6.12
CA THR A 44 29.86 -0.59 5.07
C THR A 44 28.47 -1.08 4.64
N LEU A 45 28.21 -1.18 3.33
CA LEU A 45 26.95 -1.69 2.77
C LEU A 45 27.08 -3.17 2.34
N ASP A 46 27.37 -4.04 3.30
CA ASP A 46 27.37 -5.49 3.09
C ASP A 46 25.95 -6.08 3.17
N ALA A 47 25.79 -7.37 2.86
CA ALA A 47 24.48 -8.02 2.80
C ALA A 47 23.67 -7.91 4.12
N PRO A 48 24.25 -8.11 5.32
CA PRO A 48 23.56 -7.86 6.58
C PRO A 48 23.08 -6.41 6.74
N THR A 49 23.91 -5.43 6.41
CA THR A 49 23.55 -4.00 6.51
C THR A 49 22.42 -3.66 5.55
N LEU A 50 22.50 -4.12 4.30
CA LEU A 50 21.47 -3.91 3.29
C LEU A 50 20.13 -4.55 3.70
N LEU A 51 20.16 -5.77 4.25
CA LEU A 51 18.97 -6.45 4.75
C LEU A 51 18.35 -5.71 5.94
N TYR A 52 19.17 -5.18 6.86
CA TYR A 52 18.69 -4.39 7.99
C TYR A 52 17.98 -3.12 7.51
N ILE A 53 18.62 -2.36 6.62
CA ILE A 53 18.05 -1.13 6.04
C ILE A 53 16.72 -1.47 5.34
N ALA A 54 16.71 -2.49 4.48
CA ALA A 54 15.51 -2.89 3.74
C ALA A 54 14.37 -3.30 4.67
N SER A 55 14.67 -4.09 5.71
CA SER A 55 13.70 -4.50 6.72
C SER A 55 13.12 -3.29 7.45
N SER A 56 13.96 -2.33 7.81
CA SER A 56 13.54 -1.10 8.50
C SER A 56 12.55 -0.29 7.66
N PHE A 57 12.89 0.00 6.40
CA PHE A 57 11.99 0.75 5.52
C PHE A 57 10.71 0.00 5.17
N GLY A 58 10.81 -1.27 4.81
CA GLY A 58 9.65 -2.07 4.39
C GLY A 58 8.64 -2.29 5.52
N THR A 59 9.11 -2.68 6.71
CA THR A 59 8.23 -2.93 7.86
C THR A 59 7.67 -1.64 8.45
N ALA A 60 8.47 -0.57 8.53
CA ALA A 60 7.98 0.73 8.98
C ALA A 60 6.88 1.25 8.05
N LEU A 61 7.02 1.10 6.73
CA LEU A 61 5.95 1.47 5.80
C LEU A 61 4.72 0.57 5.99
N ALA A 62 4.89 -0.75 6.03
CA ALA A 62 3.77 -1.69 6.18
C ALA A 62 2.88 -1.33 7.39
N VAL A 63 3.50 -1.16 8.56
CA VAL A 63 2.80 -0.86 9.81
C VAL A 63 2.12 0.50 9.74
N ASN A 64 2.83 1.55 9.30
CA ASN A 64 2.25 2.89 9.29
C ASN A 64 1.16 3.04 8.23
N VAL A 65 1.29 2.39 7.07
CA VAL A 65 0.19 2.36 6.09
C VAL A 65 -1.01 1.67 6.72
N TRP A 66 -0.82 0.57 7.44
CA TRP A 66 -1.93 -0.13 8.09
C TRP A 66 -2.64 0.73 9.14
N VAL A 67 -1.87 1.42 10.00
CA VAL A 67 -2.40 2.32 11.05
C VAL A 67 -3.26 3.43 10.45
N PHE A 68 -2.77 4.07 9.37
CA PHE A 68 -3.43 5.24 8.78
C PHE A 68 -4.27 4.92 7.54
N TYR A 69 -4.39 3.64 7.16
CA TYR A 69 -5.09 3.22 5.94
C TYR A 69 -6.52 3.75 5.89
N ARG A 70 -7.22 3.70 7.03
CA ARG A 70 -8.60 4.19 7.18
C ARG A 70 -8.71 5.68 7.48
N VAL A 71 -7.59 6.36 7.71
CA VAL A 71 -7.54 7.80 8.01
C VAL A 71 -7.31 8.60 6.72
N THR A 72 -6.25 8.26 5.97
CA THR A 72 -5.84 9.01 4.77
C THR A 72 -5.62 8.14 3.54
N GLY A 73 -5.61 6.81 3.71
CA GLY A 73 -5.11 5.86 2.70
C GLY A 73 -3.62 5.55 2.82
N GLY A 74 -2.88 6.29 3.66
CA GLY A 74 -1.46 6.06 3.96
C GLY A 74 -0.54 6.22 2.75
N MET A 75 -0.51 7.41 2.13
CA MET A 75 0.28 7.61 0.90
C MET A 75 1.77 7.77 1.21
N PHE A 76 2.09 8.69 2.14
CA PHE A 76 3.42 8.96 2.70
C PHE A 76 4.56 9.19 1.70
N ASN A 77 4.22 9.42 0.44
CA ASN A 77 5.13 9.49 -0.69
C ASN A 77 4.48 10.30 -1.82
N PRO A 78 5.09 11.43 -2.24
CA PRO A 78 4.58 12.24 -3.34
C PRO A 78 4.40 11.48 -4.66
N ALA A 79 5.26 10.50 -4.96
CA ALA A 79 5.14 9.70 -6.18
C ALA A 79 3.92 8.76 -6.13
N VAL A 80 3.63 8.19 -4.96
CA VAL A 80 2.40 7.42 -4.72
C VAL A 80 1.17 8.33 -4.79
N THR A 81 1.22 9.49 -4.15
CA THR A 81 0.15 10.49 -4.24
C THR A 81 -0.11 10.91 -5.69
N LEU A 82 0.95 11.16 -6.48
CA LEU A 82 0.84 11.45 -7.91
C LEU A 82 0.16 10.31 -8.67
N GLY A 83 0.62 9.06 -8.47
CA GLY A 83 -0.02 7.89 -9.09
C GLY A 83 -1.52 7.81 -8.78
N LEU A 84 -1.88 7.98 -7.51
CA LEU A 84 -3.29 7.99 -7.09
C LEU A 84 -4.09 9.16 -7.68
N VAL A 85 -3.46 10.30 -7.96
CA VAL A 85 -4.08 11.40 -8.69
C VAL A 85 -4.31 11.04 -10.16
N LEU A 86 -3.33 10.43 -10.81
CA LEU A 86 -3.42 10.02 -12.22
C LEU A 86 -4.55 9.02 -12.46
N VAL A 87 -4.73 8.06 -11.55
CA VAL A 87 -5.82 7.07 -11.63
C VAL A 87 -7.17 7.59 -11.08
N GLY A 88 -7.22 8.84 -10.60
CA GLY A 88 -8.44 9.46 -10.06
C GLY A 88 -8.85 9.00 -8.66
N ALA A 89 -8.05 8.17 -7.99
CA ALA A 89 -8.29 7.74 -6.61
C ALA A 89 -8.13 8.87 -5.58
N VAL A 90 -7.29 9.87 -5.89
CA VAL A 90 -7.10 11.08 -5.10
C VAL A 90 -7.40 12.31 -5.96
N LYS A 91 -8.24 13.23 -5.47
CA LYS A 91 -8.51 14.48 -6.21
C LYS A 91 -7.25 15.36 -6.22
N PRO A 92 -6.90 16.03 -7.34
CA PRO A 92 -5.72 16.91 -7.42
C PRO A 92 -5.67 17.97 -6.32
N LEU A 93 -6.80 18.57 -5.97
CA LEU A 93 -6.87 19.58 -4.89
C LEU A 93 -6.50 19.02 -3.52
N ARG A 94 -6.67 17.70 -3.28
CA ARG A 94 -6.20 17.08 -2.02
C ARG A 94 -4.69 17.00 -1.98
N ALA A 95 -4.04 16.77 -3.13
CA ALA A 95 -2.58 16.69 -3.20
C ALA A 95 -1.90 17.98 -2.73
N LEU A 96 -2.56 19.14 -2.87
CA LEU A 96 -2.05 20.45 -2.45
C LEU A 96 -1.76 20.56 -0.95
N TYR A 97 -2.45 19.79 -0.10
CA TYR A 97 -2.16 19.74 1.34
C TYR A 97 -1.53 18.41 1.79
N ILE A 98 -1.61 17.35 0.98
CA ILE A 98 -0.87 16.10 1.24
C ILE A 98 0.64 16.32 1.06
N PHE A 99 1.05 16.95 -0.05
CA PHE A 99 2.46 17.12 -0.37
C PHE A 99 3.23 17.94 0.68
N PRO A 100 2.73 19.14 1.12
CA PRO A 100 3.39 19.86 2.21
C PRO A 100 3.44 19.06 3.52
N SER A 101 2.39 18.32 3.87
CA SER A 101 2.39 17.47 5.07
C SER A 101 3.47 16.40 5.03
N GLN A 102 3.59 15.68 3.91
CA GLN A 102 4.63 14.67 3.72
C GLN A 102 6.04 15.27 3.77
N LEU A 103 6.22 16.44 3.15
CA LEU A 103 7.50 17.15 3.12
C LEU A 103 7.96 17.58 4.53
N ILE A 104 7.08 18.27 5.27
CA ILE A 104 7.41 18.74 6.63
C ILE A 104 7.67 17.55 7.55
N ALA A 105 6.88 16.48 7.42
CA ALA A 105 7.08 15.25 8.18
C ALA A 105 8.44 14.59 7.90
N ALA A 106 8.88 14.54 6.63
CA ALA A 106 10.15 13.94 6.27
C ALA A 106 11.36 14.74 6.80
N ILE A 107 11.29 16.08 6.75
CA ILE A 107 12.30 16.95 7.35
C ILE A 107 12.33 16.75 8.87
N ALA A 108 11.16 16.73 9.52
CA ALA A 108 11.06 16.50 10.96
C ALA A 108 11.62 15.12 11.37
N ALA A 109 11.30 14.07 10.62
CA ALA A 109 11.80 12.72 10.89
C ALA A 109 13.34 12.64 10.78
N ALA A 110 13.92 13.27 9.75
CA ALA A 110 15.37 13.34 9.58
C ALA A 110 16.04 14.14 10.71
N ALA A 111 15.49 15.31 11.07
CA ALA A 111 16.02 16.16 12.13
C ALA A 111 15.93 15.50 13.52
N VAL A 112 14.83 14.79 13.80
CA VAL A 112 14.67 14.01 15.03
C VAL A 112 15.66 12.84 15.06
N THR A 113 15.90 12.16 13.94
CA THR A 113 16.89 11.08 13.88
C THR A 113 18.30 11.60 14.16
N ASP A 114 18.68 12.73 13.54
CA ASP A 114 19.98 13.39 13.75
C ASP A 114 20.16 13.87 15.20
N GLY A 115 19.11 14.41 15.81
CA GLY A 115 19.16 14.90 17.19
C GLY A 115 19.14 13.79 18.25
N LEU A 116 18.57 12.61 17.96
CA LEU A 116 18.42 11.52 18.93
C LEU A 116 19.55 10.49 18.87
N LEU A 117 20.14 10.26 17.70
CA LEU A 117 21.14 9.20 17.51
C LEU A 117 22.57 9.75 17.48
N PRO A 118 23.56 8.99 17.99
CA PRO A 118 24.94 9.42 17.97
C PRO A 118 25.55 9.36 16.56
N GLY A 119 26.45 10.30 16.29
CA GLY A 119 27.17 10.42 15.02
C GLY A 119 26.43 11.28 13.99
N PRO A 120 27.09 11.64 12.88
CA PRO A 120 26.45 12.42 11.82
C PRO A 120 25.38 11.59 11.09
N LEU A 121 24.27 12.24 10.73
CA LEU A 121 23.21 11.60 9.96
C LEU A 121 23.72 11.02 8.62
N GLY A 122 23.63 9.70 8.48
CA GLY A 122 24.13 8.91 7.35
C GLY A 122 23.06 8.42 6.38
N VAL A 123 21.79 8.81 6.55
CA VAL A 123 20.64 8.26 5.80
C VAL A 123 20.32 9.02 4.49
N THR A 124 21.12 10.02 4.14
CA THR A 124 20.99 10.80 2.91
C THR A 124 21.27 9.94 1.68
N ASN A 125 20.40 9.99 0.66
CA ASN A 125 20.60 9.23 -0.58
C ASN A 125 21.84 9.71 -1.36
N GLY A 126 22.55 8.76 -1.98
CA GLY A 126 23.71 9.03 -2.83
C GLY A 126 23.96 7.89 -3.80
N LEU A 127 24.65 8.18 -4.91
CA LEU A 127 25.06 7.15 -5.85
C LEU A 127 26.24 6.38 -5.26
N GLY A 128 26.20 5.05 -5.38
CA GLY A 128 27.21 4.13 -4.87
C GLY A 128 27.65 3.12 -5.93
N SER A 129 28.69 2.35 -5.63
CA SER A 129 29.09 1.19 -6.42
C SER A 129 29.33 1.47 -7.92
N GLY A 130 29.88 2.64 -8.25
CA GLY A 130 30.16 3.04 -9.63
C GLY A 130 28.93 3.39 -10.47
N THR A 131 27.76 3.55 -9.84
CA THR A 131 26.49 3.87 -10.53
C THR A 131 26.54 5.28 -11.12
N SER A 132 26.31 5.39 -12.43
CA SER A 132 26.16 6.68 -13.12
C SER A 132 24.83 7.35 -12.79
N VAL A 133 24.74 8.66 -13.02
CA VAL A 133 23.49 9.45 -12.83
C VAL A 133 22.32 8.87 -13.63
N VAL A 134 22.57 8.44 -14.87
CA VAL A 134 21.53 7.86 -15.74
C VAL A 134 21.08 6.50 -15.21
N GLN A 135 22.00 5.62 -14.80
CA GLN A 135 21.64 4.36 -14.16
C GLN A 135 20.81 4.59 -12.90
N GLY A 136 21.23 5.53 -12.05
CA GLY A 136 20.49 5.89 -10.84
C GLY A 136 19.08 6.37 -11.13
N LEU A 137 18.89 7.22 -12.14
CA LEU A 137 17.56 7.67 -12.58
C LEU A 137 16.64 6.51 -12.95
N PHE A 138 17.12 5.55 -13.75
CA PHE A 138 16.31 4.41 -14.20
C PHE A 138 16.08 3.39 -13.08
N ILE A 139 17.05 3.19 -12.18
CA ILE A 139 16.84 2.38 -10.96
C ILE A 139 15.70 2.99 -10.14
N GLU A 140 15.76 4.29 -9.83
CA GLU A 140 14.71 4.99 -9.09
C GLU A 140 13.34 4.91 -9.79
N MET A 141 13.31 5.00 -11.12
CA MET A 141 12.11 4.84 -11.94
C MET A 141 11.48 3.46 -11.78
N PHE A 142 12.23 2.37 -12.00
CA PHE A 142 11.67 1.02 -11.95
C PHE A 142 11.28 0.60 -10.53
N LEU A 143 12.07 0.97 -9.52
CA LEU A 143 11.75 0.67 -8.12
C LEU A 143 10.48 1.41 -7.67
N THR A 144 10.31 2.68 -8.09
CA THR A 144 9.06 3.42 -7.82
C THR A 144 7.89 2.83 -8.60
N ALA A 145 8.13 2.39 -9.85
CA ALA A 145 7.07 1.79 -10.65
C ALA A 145 6.52 0.51 -10.00
N GLN A 146 7.39 -0.33 -9.44
CA GLN A 146 7.00 -1.51 -8.66
C GLN A 146 6.14 -1.13 -7.43
N LEU A 147 6.54 -0.09 -6.69
CA LEU A 147 5.77 0.41 -5.55
C LEU A 147 4.38 0.90 -5.98
N VAL A 148 4.29 1.75 -6.98
CA VAL A 148 3.01 2.35 -7.41
C VAL A 148 2.09 1.30 -8.04
N LEU A 149 2.62 0.34 -8.80
CA LEU A 149 1.84 -0.82 -9.30
C LEU A 149 1.27 -1.64 -8.14
N THR A 150 2.06 -1.88 -7.10
CA THR A 150 1.60 -2.59 -5.90
C THR A 150 0.43 -1.85 -5.24
N VAL A 151 0.52 -0.51 -5.13
CA VAL A 151 -0.57 0.32 -4.60
C VAL A 151 -1.83 0.21 -5.47
N TYR A 152 -1.71 0.25 -6.80
CA TYR A 152 -2.87 0.13 -7.68
C TYR A 152 -3.56 -1.22 -7.53
N PHE A 153 -2.83 -2.32 -7.64
CA PHE A 153 -3.45 -3.63 -7.66
C PHE A 153 -3.90 -4.15 -6.29
N LEU A 154 -3.27 -3.71 -5.19
CA LEU A 154 -3.67 -4.15 -3.85
C LEU A 154 -4.61 -3.17 -3.15
N ALA A 155 -4.46 -1.85 -3.35
CA ALA A 155 -5.22 -0.84 -2.62
C ALA A 155 -6.30 -0.15 -3.45
N VAL A 156 -6.02 0.18 -4.72
CA VAL A 156 -7.00 0.87 -5.59
C VAL A 156 -8.04 -0.12 -6.11
N GLU A 157 -7.59 -1.22 -6.72
CA GLU A 157 -8.47 -2.31 -7.11
C GLU A 157 -9.07 -2.97 -5.87
N LYS A 158 -10.39 -3.16 -5.89
CA LYS A 158 -11.14 -3.69 -4.75
C LYS A 158 -11.41 -5.17 -4.96
N HIS A 159 -10.76 -5.98 -4.14
CA HIS A 159 -10.84 -7.44 -4.14
C HIS A 159 -10.77 -7.96 -2.69
N ARG A 160 -10.91 -9.28 -2.49
CA ARG A 160 -11.00 -9.87 -1.14
C ARG A 160 -9.78 -9.61 -0.26
N ALA A 161 -8.60 -9.48 -0.86
CA ALA A 161 -7.34 -9.25 -0.16
C ALA A 161 -6.95 -7.77 -0.02
N THR A 162 -7.82 -6.81 -0.39
CA THR A 162 -7.50 -5.36 -0.29
C THR A 162 -7.15 -4.92 1.14
N PHE A 163 -7.60 -5.63 2.18
CA PHE A 163 -7.21 -5.33 3.57
C PHE A 163 -5.73 -5.64 3.87
N LEU A 164 -5.08 -6.51 3.09
CA LEU A 164 -3.65 -6.84 3.17
C LEU A 164 -2.76 -5.90 2.34
N ALA A 165 -3.34 -4.94 1.62
CA ALA A 165 -2.58 -3.98 0.82
C ALA A 165 -1.42 -3.30 1.57
N PRO A 166 -1.56 -2.88 2.86
CA PRO A 166 -0.44 -2.32 3.61
C PRO A 166 0.79 -3.23 3.68
N VAL A 167 0.59 -4.55 3.86
CA VAL A 167 1.68 -5.53 3.90
C VAL A 167 2.37 -5.62 2.56
N GLY A 168 1.60 -5.80 1.47
CA GLY A 168 2.17 -5.89 0.13
C GLY A 168 2.94 -4.63 -0.27
N ILE A 169 2.42 -3.45 0.08
CA ILE A 169 3.09 -2.16 -0.14
C ILE A 169 4.43 -2.09 0.62
N GLY A 170 4.45 -2.51 1.88
CA GLY A 170 5.70 -2.56 2.66
C GLY A 170 6.71 -3.57 2.13
N VAL A 171 6.26 -4.75 1.69
CA VAL A 171 7.11 -5.76 1.03
C VAL A 171 7.68 -5.21 -0.29
N SER A 172 6.91 -4.44 -1.04
CA SER A 172 7.39 -3.77 -2.26
C SER A 172 8.54 -2.80 -1.95
N VAL A 173 8.43 -2.02 -0.87
CA VAL A 173 9.51 -1.13 -0.42
C VAL A 173 10.71 -1.89 0.16
N PHE A 174 10.49 -3.01 0.86
CA PHE A 174 11.55 -3.91 1.27
C PHE A 174 12.36 -4.40 0.06
N ILE A 175 11.70 -4.91 -0.98
CA ILE A 175 12.33 -5.37 -2.22
C ILE A 175 13.09 -4.22 -2.89
N ALA A 176 12.49 -3.02 -2.95
CA ALA A 176 13.15 -1.86 -3.52
C ALA A 176 14.46 -1.51 -2.78
N HIS A 177 14.47 -1.58 -1.45
CA HIS A 177 15.68 -1.33 -0.67
C HIS A 177 16.72 -2.45 -0.80
N MET A 178 16.29 -3.71 -0.87
CA MET A 178 17.19 -4.83 -1.14
C MET A 178 17.91 -4.65 -2.48
N ALA A 179 17.20 -4.18 -3.51
CA ALA A 179 17.73 -4.03 -4.86
C ALA A 179 18.50 -2.71 -5.08
N GLY A 180 18.03 -1.60 -4.51
CA GLY A 180 18.48 -0.25 -4.88
C GLY A 180 19.50 0.39 -3.93
N THR A 181 19.58 -0.04 -2.67
CA THR A 181 20.27 0.75 -1.63
C THR A 181 21.75 0.92 -1.91
N ASN A 182 22.41 -0.12 -2.42
CA ASN A 182 23.83 -0.07 -2.75
C ASN A 182 24.17 0.83 -3.96
N PHE A 183 23.18 1.17 -4.79
CA PHE A 183 23.37 1.91 -6.04
C PHE A 183 22.92 3.36 -5.94
N THR A 184 21.78 3.64 -5.29
CA THR A 184 21.20 5.00 -5.18
C THR A 184 20.88 5.43 -3.76
N GLY A 185 21.06 4.54 -2.78
CA GLY A 185 20.53 4.67 -1.41
C GLY A 185 19.01 4.41 -1.32
N THR A 186 18.35 4.08 -2.43
CA THR A 186 16.89 3.91 -2.57
C THR A 186 16.10 5.14 -2.15
N GLY A 187 15.87 6.05 -3.09
CA GLY A 187 15.00 7.20 -2.91
C GLY A 187 13.53 6.78 -2.89
N ILE A 188 13.00 6.41 -4.07
CA ILE A 188 11.63 5.99 -4.43
C ILE A 188 10.49 6.88 -3.92
N ASN A 189 10.85 7.95 -3.23
CA ASN A 189 10.01 8.86 -2.48
C ASN A 189 10.75 10.21 -2.40
N PRO A 190 10.29 11.23 -3.13
CA PRO A 190 10.99 12.52 -3.19
C PRO A 190 11.22 13.18 -1.82
N VAL A 191 10.27 13.08 -0.88
CA VAL A 191 10.43 13.71 0.44
C VAL A 191 11.35 12.91 1.36
N ARG A 192 11.41 11.57 1.20
CA ARG A 192 12.41 10.71 1.88
C ARG A 192 13.83 11.12 1.50
N SER A 193 14.04 11.51 0.24
CA SER A 193 15.34 11.96 -0.25
C SER A 193 15.65 13.41 0.15
N LEU A 194 14.64 14.28 0.10
CA LEU A 194 14.82 15.69 0.41
C LEU A 194 15.04 15.97 1.91
N GLY A 195 14.33 15.27 2.80
CA GLY A 195 14.39 15.52 4.26
C GLY A 195 15.83 15.48 4.82
N PRO A 196 16.56 14.35 4.70
CA PRO A 196 17.95 14.26 5.12
C PRO A 196 18.89 15.22 4.39
N ALA A 197 18.65 15.51 3.10
CA ALA A 197 19.46 16.46 2.34
C ALA A 197 19.36 17.89 2.90
N ILE A 198 18.16 18.31 3.31
CA ILE A 198 17.94 19.60 3.98
C ILE A 198 18.64 19.63 5.33
N VAL A 199 18.44 18.61 6.17
CA VAL A 199 18.98 18.57 7.54
C VAL A 199 20.50 18.55 7.53
N THR A 200 21.11 17.78 6.63
CA THR A 200 22.57 17.69 6.50
C THR A 200 23.19 18.82 5.68
N GLY A 201 22.38 19.62 4.97
CA GLY A 201 22.85 20.59 3.99
C GLY A 201 23.56 19.97 2.78
N ARG A 202 23.39 18.66 2.55
CA ARG A 202 24.10 17.90 1.49
C ARG A 202 23.18 17.63 0.31
N PHE A 203 23.38 18.41 -0.76
CA PHE A 203 22.73 18.20 -2.05
C PHE A 203 23.75 17.76 -3.07
N ASN A 204 23.62 16.54 -3.56
CA ASN A 204 24.39 16.09 -4.72
C ASN A 204 23.92 16.87 -5.96
N GLY A 205 24.81 17.20 -6.89
CA GLY A 205 24.46 17.88 -8.15
C GLY A 205 23.43 17.10 -9.01
N TYR A 206 23.22 15.82 -8.71
CA TYR A 206 22.23 14.94 -9.33
C TYR A 206 20.97 14.71 -8.48
N HIS A 207 20.73 15.48 -7.41
CA HIS A 207 19.57 15.23 -6.51
C HIS A 207 18.21 15.18 -7.24
N TRP A 208 18.11 15.82 -8.40
CA TRP A 208 16.94 15.76 -9.28
C TRP A 208 16.52 14.35 -9.70
N ILE A 209 17.43 13.35 -9.71
CA ILE A 209 17.05 11.96 -10.05
C ILE A 209 16.08 11.35 -9.04
N TYR A 210 16.15 11.78 -7.77
CA TYR A 210 15.24 11.36 -6.70
C TYR A 210 13.86 12.02 -6.79
N TRP A 211 13.68 12.92 -7.76
CA TRP A 211 12.40 13.52 -8.11
C TRP A 211 11.91 12.97 -9.44
N LEU A 212 12.73 13.09 -10.49
CA LEU A 212 12.34 12.67 -11.83
C LEU A 212 12.17 11.15 -11.92
N GLY A 213 13.05 10.37 -11.30
CA GLY A 213 12.94 8.90 -11.27
C GLY A 213 11.58 8.46 -10.70
N PRO A 214 11.23 8.87 -9.46
CA PRO A 214 9.92 8.52 -8.90
C PRO A 214 8.71 9.04 -9.71
N VAL A 215 8.79 10.23 -10.30
CA VAL A 215 7.73 10.75 -11.20
C VAL A 215 7.57 9.86 -12.44
N LEU A 216 8.67 9.50 -13.11
CA LEU A 216 8.66 8.59 -14.25
C LEU A 216 8.14 7.21 -13.85
N GLY A 217 8.49 6.72 -12.66
CA GLY A 217 7.97 5.47 -12.13
C GLY A 217 6.46 5.49 -11.95
N ALA A 218 5.91 6.55 -11.36
CA ALA A 218 4.46 6.73 -11.21
C ALA A 218 3.73 6.81 -12.56
N LEU A 219 4.32 7.50 -13.56
CA LEU A 219 3.78 7.58 -14.92
C LEU A 219 3.81 6.22 -15.63
N LEU A 220 4.91 5.46 -15.49
CA LEU A 220 5.04 4.12 -16.05
C LEU A 220 4.00 3.17 -15.45
N SER A 221 3.84 3.17 -14.12
CA SER A 221 2.81 2.37 -13.44
C SER A 221 1.41 2.74 -13.92
N PHE A 222 1.13 4.03 -14.09
CA PHE A 222 -0.14 4.50 -14.62
C PHE A 222 -0.38 3.97 -16.03
N GLY A 223 0.59 4.08 -16.93
CA GLY A 223 0.48 3.55 -18.29
C GLY A 223 0.22 2.03 -18.34
N VAL A 224 0.97 1.25 -17.56
CA VAL A 224 0.79 -0.21 -17.46
C VAL A 224 -0.58 -0.56 -16.88
N TYR A 225 -0.97 0.08 -15.78
CA TYR A 225 -2.26 -0.15 -15.15
C TYR A 225 -3.42 0.22 -16.07
N SER A 226 -3.38 1.39 -16.71
CA SER A 226 -4.38 1.83 -17.67
C SER A 226 -4.51 0.87 -18.85
N LEU A 227 -3.39 0.37 -19.39
CA LEU A 227 -3.40 -0.63 -20.45
C LEU A 227 -4.09 -1.92 -19.98
N LEU A 228 -3.74 -2.44 -18.80
CA LEU A 228 -4.35 -3.64 -18.25
C LEU A 228 -5.85 -3.47 -17.95
N LYS A 229 -6.28 -2.28 -17.53
CA LYS A 229 -7.71 -1.95 -17.35
C LYS A 229 -8.46 -1.89 -18.69
N VAL A 230 -7.86 -1.31 -19.73
CA VAL A 230 -8.43 -1.27 -21.09
C VAL A 230 -8.51 -2.66 -21.71
N LEU A 231 -7.54 -3.53 -21.40
CA LEU A 231 -7.54 -4.94 -21.80
C LEU A 231 -8.35 -5.84 -20.87
N GLU A 232 -9.07 -5.26 -19.90
CA GLU A 232 -10.03 -5.96 -19.04
C GLU A 232 -9.40 -7.17 -18.33
N TYR A 233 -8.23 -6.96 -17.72
CA TYR A 233 -7.41 -8.03 -17.14
C TYR A 233 -8.16 -8.97 -16.17
N GLN A 234 -9.25 -8.52 -15.56
CA GLN A 234 -10.08 -9.32 -14.65
C GLN A 234 -10.73 -10.53 -15.34
N VAL A 235 -10.91 -10.46 -16.67
CA VAL A 235 -11.45 -11.55 -17.49
C VAL A 235 -10.35 -12.55 -17.87
N ALA A 236 -9.09 -12.14 -17.87
CA ALA A 236 -7.97 -13.02 -18.26
C ALA A 236 -7.72 -14.16 -17.27
N ASN A 237 -8.17 -14.03 -16.01
CA ASN A 237 -8.09 -15.07 -15.00
C ASN A 237 -9.35 -15.03 -14.09
N PRO A 238 -10.50 -15.53 -14.58
CA PRO A 238 -11.77 -15.44 -13.88
C PRO A 238 -11.79 -16.34 -12.64
N GLY A 239 -12.60 -15.98 -11.63
CA GLY A 239 -12.75 -16.77 -10.41
C GLY A 239 -11.60 -16.65 -9.39
N GLN A 240 -10.53 -15.89 -9.68
CA GLN A 240 -9.45 -15.65 -8.71
C GLN A 240 -9.89 -14.93 -7.43
N ASP A 241 -10.93 -14.11 -7.55
CA ASP A 241 -11.52 -13.37 -6.42
C ASP A 241 -12.78 -14.05 -5.86
N ALA A 242 -13.12 -15.25 -6.34
CA ALA A 242 -14.26 -16.01 -5.87
C ALA A 242 -14.02 -16.60 -4.47
N GLY A 243 -15.11 -16.84 -3.74
CA GLY A 243 -15.06 -17.33 -2.37
C GLY A 243 -15.09 -18.82 -2.20
N ASP A 244 -15.57 -19.49 -3.21
CA ASP A 244 -15.69 -20.92 -3.27
C ASP A 244 -15.55 -21.38 -4.74
N PRO A 245 -15.33 -22.69 -4.96
CA PRO A 245 -15.16 -23.22 -6.30
C PRO A 245 -16.39 -23.05 -7.20
N GLU A 246 -17.60 -22.93 -6.64
CA GLU A 246 -18.82 -22.75 -7.42
C GLU A 246 -18.88 -21.33 -7.99
N GLU A 247 -18.67 -20.30 -7.16
CA GLU A 247 -18.57 -18.89 -7.60
C GLU A 247 -17.41 -18.73 -8.61
N ALA A 248 -16.28 -19.43 -8.41
CA ALA A 248 -15.17 -19.39 -9.36
C ALA A 248 -15.54 -19.95 -10.73
N ASN A 249 -16.27 -21.07 -10.74
CA ASN A 249 -16.73 -21.71 -11.98
C ASN A 249 -17.81 -20.87 -12.67
N GLU A 250 -18.74 -20.29 -11.93
CA GLU A 250 -19.76 -19.38 -12.47
C GLU A 250 -19.13 -18.12 -13.07
N GLU A 251 -18.12 -17.52 -12.42
CA GLU A 251 -17.36 -16.41 -13.00
C GLU A 251 -16.62 -16.82 -14.27
N ALA A 252 -16.03 -18.02 -14.31
CA ALA A 252 -15.32 -18.52 -15.49
C ALA A 252 -16.26 -18.74 -16.68
N ILE A 253 -17.45 -19.31 -16.44
CA ILE A 253 -18.48 -19.48 -17.46
C ILE A 253 -18.96 -18.10 -17.95
N ALA A 254 -19.27 -17.17 -17.04
CA ALA A 254 -19.72 -15.83 -17.40
C ALA A 254 -18.67 -15.05 -18.21
N ALA A 255 -17.38 -15.17 -17.85
CA ALA A 255 -16.28 -14.57 -18.60
C ALA A 255 -16.15 -15.17 -20.01
N ALA A 256 -16.26 -16.49 -20.15
CA ALA A 256 -16.12 -17.19 -21.43
C ALA A 256 -17.30 -16.91 -22.38
N GLU A 257 -18.53 -16.84 -21.85
CA GLU A 257 -19.75 -16.68 -22.65
C GLU A 257 -20.07 -15.23 -22.98
N MET A 258 -19.78 -14.30 -22.07
CA MET A 258 -20.31 -12.94 -22.12
C MET A 258 -19.22 -11.86 -21.99
N GLY A 259 -17.94 -12.25 -21.94
CA GLY A 259 -16.83 -11.33 -21.79
C GLY A 259 -16.98 -10.44 -20.55
N THR A 260 -16.55 -9.19 -20.67
CA THR A 260 -16.43 -8.28 -19.53
C THR A 260 -17.78 -7.76 -19.03
N GLU A 261 -18.72 -7.51 -19.93
CA GLU A 261 -20.06 -7.03 -19.56
C GLU A 261 -20.84 -8.10 -18.77
N GLY A 262 -20.74 -9.38 -19.16
CA GLY A 262 -21.36 -10.47 -18.41
C GLY A 262 -20.71 -10.74 -17.07
N LEU A 263 -19.38 -10.67 -16.99
CA LEU A 263 -18.67 -10.81 -15.71
C LEU A 263 -19.04 -9.66 -14.74
N ALA A 264 -19.13 -8.42 -15.25
CA ALA A 264 -19.57 -7.28 -14.46
C ALA A 264 -21.02 -7.42 -13.97
N MET A 265 -21.92 -7.92 -14.84
CA MET A 265 -23.32 -8.16 -14.49
C MET A 265 -23.44 -9.27 -13.43
N PHE A 266 -22.70 -10.37 -13.57
CA PHE A 266 -22.65 -11.47 -12.61
C PHE A 266 -22.19 -10.99 -11.23
N ARG A 267 -21.06 -10.28 -11.16
CA ARG A 267 -20.53 -9.70 -9.91
C ARG A 267 -21.48 -8.68 -9.26
N SER A 268 -22.26 -7.96 -10.05
CA SER A 268 -23.29 -7.05 -9.51
C SER A 268 -24.44 -7.82 -8.84
N ARG A 269 -24.83 -8.97 -9.42
CA ARG A 269 -25.90 -9.83 -8.92
C ARG A 269 -25.49 -10.58 -7.66
N SER A 270 -24.28 -11.18 -7.63
CA SER A 270 -23.81 -11.92 -6.46
C SER A 270 -23.72 -11.01 -5.22
N ARG A 271 -23.23 -9.78 -5.38
CA ARG A 271 -23.19 -8.75 -4.32
C ARG A 271 -24.56 -8.31 -3.82
N SER A 272 -25.60 -8.37 -4.66
CA SER A 272 -26.97 -8.00 -4.27
C SER A 272 -27.70 -9.13 -3.52
N GLY A 273 -27.31 -10.39 -3.76
CA GLY A 273 -27.84 -11.58 -3.08
C GLY A 273 -27.26 -11.82 -1.68
N SER A 274 -26.08 -11.24 -1.39
CA SER A 274 -25.35 -11.42 -0.12
C SER A 274 -25.63 -10.33 0.94
N ALA A 275 -26.79 -9.68 0.93
CA ALA A 275 -27.17 -8.80 2.03
C ALA A 275 -27.31 -9.60 3.34
N PRO A 276 -26.79 -9.13 4.49
CA PRO A 276 -26.92 -9.87 5.74
C PRO A 276 -28.39 -9.87 6.16
N GLY A 277 -29.05 -11.02 5.98
CA GLY A 277 -30.39 -11.27 6.47
C GLY A 277 -30.45 -10.98 7.97
N GLY A 278 -31.21 -9.95 8.33
CA GLY A 278 -31.58 -9.72 9.72
C GLY A 278 -32.21 -10.98 10.29
N VAL A 279 -31.73 -11.38 11.46
CA VAL A 279 -32.32 -12.44 12.28
C VAL A 279 -33.71 -11.97 12.72
N GLY A 280 -34.69 -12.14 11.84
CA GLY A 280 -36.10 -11.97 12.10
C GLY A 280 -36.63 -13.27 12.67
N LEU A 281 -36.71 -13.36 13.99
CA LEU A 281 -37.48 -14.35 14.73
C LEU A 281 -38.91 -14.45 14.14
N ARG A 282 -39.16 -15.44 13.28
CA ARG A 282 -40.52 -15.89 13.00
C ARG A 282 -40.93 -16.81 14.13
N LYS A 283 -41.76 -16.27 15.04
CA LYS A 283 -42.52 -17.06 16.01
C LYS A 283 -43.44 -18.00 15.26
N ASP A 284 -43.35 -19.27 15.64
CA ASP A 284 -44.22 -20.36 15.23
C ASP A 284 -45.70 -20.04 15.44
N SER A 285 -46.51 -20.40 14.45
CA SER A 285 -47.94 -20.58 14.63
C SER A 285 -48.38 -21.88 13.99
N ALA A 286 -48.89 -22.74 14.88
CA ALA A 286 -49.85 -23.82 14.66
C ALA A 286 -49.35 -25.10 13.98
N LEU A 287 -49.28 -26.18 14.78
CA LEU A 287 -50.04 -27.41 14.52
C LEU A 287 -50.28 -28.14 15.84
N ARG A 288 -51.56 -28.47 16.10
CA ARG A 288 -52.06 -29.15 17.30
C ARG A 288 -52.55 -30.55 16.89
N ARG A 289 -52.28 -31.53 17.77
CA ARG A 289 -52.81 -32.92 17.87
C ARG A 289 -52.11 -33.96 16.95
N GLY A 290 -51.70 -35.15 17.41
CA GLY A 290 -51.85 -35.78 18.73
C GLY A 290 -51.17 -37.17 18.82
N SER A 291 -51.25 -37.74 20.03
CA SER A 291 -51.08 -39.16 20.46
C SER A 291 -49.74 -39.90 20.25
N ALA A 292 -49.21 -40.41 21.37
CA ALA A 292 -48.01 -41.25 21.58
C ALA A 292 -48.31 -42.78 21.45
N PRO A 293 -47.45 -43.74 21.88
CA PRO A 293 -45.98 -43.84 21.98
C PRO A 293 -45.43 -45.16 21.32
N GLU A 294 -44.17 -45.54 21.62
CA GLU A 294 -43.38 -46.73 21.23
C GLU A 294 -42.44 -46.48 20.02
N GLY A 295 -41.17 -46.89 19.97
CA GLY A 295 -40.25 -47.62 20.84
C GLY A 295 -39.00 -47.90 19.98
N GLY A 296 -37.79 -47.88 20.56
CA GLY A 296 -36.57 -48.32 19.84
C GLY A 296 -35.35 -47.40 19.99
N ARG A 297 -34.29 -47.94 20.59
CA ARG A 297 -32.95 -47.36 20.77
C ARG A 297 -32.06 -47.57 19.51
N PRO A 298 -30.85 -46.99 19.46
CA PRO A 298 -30.22 -46.46 18.24
C PRO A 298 -29.28 -47.44 17.53
N VAL A 299 -28.90 -47.11 16.29
CA VAL A 299 -27.71 -47.67 15.63
C VAL A 299 -26.83 -46.53 15.11
N SER A 300 -25.54 -46.66 15.38
CA SER A 300 -24.44 -45.74 15.11
C SER A 300 -23.78 -45.94 13.75
N ALA A 301 -23.10 -44.89 13.29
CA ALA A 301 -21.78 -44.84 12.65
C ALA A 301 -21.52 -45.51 11.28
N ALA A 302 -21.01 -44.69 10.34
CA ALA A 302 -19.81 -44.87 9.50
C ALA A 302 -19.92 -43.91 8.30
N GLU A 303 -19.13 -42.82 8.21
CA GLU A 303 -17.78 -42.76 7.63
C GLU A 303 -17.67 -43.36 6.21
N ALA A 304 -17.48 -42.48 5.22
CA ALA A 304 -16.77 -42.79 3.97
C ALA A 304 -16.29 -41.47 3.32
N VAL A 305 -14.97 -41.28 3.38
CA VAL A 305 -14.04 -40.58 2.45
C VAL A 305 -14.40 -39.15 2.01
#